data_AF-A0A133UZ17-F1
#
_entry.id   AF-A0A133UZ17-F1
#
_cell.length_a   1.000
_cell.length_b   1.000
_cell.length_c   1.000
_cell.angle_alpha   90.00
_cell.angle_beta   90.00
_cell.angle_gamma   90.00
#
_symmetry.space_group_name_H-M   'P 1'
#
loop_
_entity.id
_entity.type
_entity.pdbx_description
1 polymer ?
#
loop_
_entity_poly.entity_id
_entity_poly.type
_entity_poly.pdbx_seq_one_letter_code
_entity_poly.pdbx_strand_id
1 'polypeptide(L)'
;MLEFDELKNRQVELGLNSQEYYLLLILEKHLEGDLVRDSQELSKKIVGKTFKNWTLQPSAVKSVGRTVRKFLRKYDVSGDRRNEVYDEIMEMLERSE
;
A
#
# COMPACT_ATOMS: atom_id res chain seq x y z
N MET A 1 -6.39 11.68 -22.20
CA MET A 1 -5.67 12.87 -21.68
C MET A 1 -6.25 13.32 -20.34
N LEU A 2 -7.57 13.25 -20.11
CA LEU A 2 -8.22 13.68 -18.86
C LEU A 2 -7.94 12.79 -17.63
N GLU A 3 -7.88 11.46 -17.79
CA GLU A 3 -7.76 10.51 -16.67
C GLU A 3 -6.45 10.65 -15.86
N PHE A 4 -5.34 10.99 -16.52
CA PHE A 4 -4.05 11.19 -15.85
C PHE A 4 -4.03 12.47 -15.01
N ASP A 5 -4.62 13.54 -15.53
CA ASP A 5 -4.70 14.83 -14.83
C ASP A 5 -5.64 14.73 -13.63
N GLU A 6 -6.74 13.99 -13.74
CA GLU A 6 -7.67 13.72 -12.63
C GLU A 6 -7.00 12.93 -11.49
N LEU A 7 -6.26 11.86 -11.80
CA LEU A 7 -5.53 11.09 -10.79
C LEU A 7 -4.47 11.93 -10.09
N LYS A 8 -3.75 12.77 -10.85
CA LYS A 8 -2.73 13.66 -10.30
C LYS A 8 -3.32 14.76 -9.43
N ASN A 9 -4.45 15.33 -9.84
CA ASN A 9 -5.17 16.34 -9.05
C ASN A 9 -5.66 15.74 -7.73
N ARG A 10 -6.30 14.56 -7.78
CA ARG A 10 -6.76 13.86 -6.58
C ARG A 10 -5.61 13.55 -5.61
N GLN A 11 -4.47 13.09 -6.12
CA GLN A 11 -3.28 12.86 -5.29
C GLN A 11 -2.84 14.14 -4.56
N VAL A 12 -2.78 15.26 -5.28
CA VAL A 12 -2.37 16.57 -4.72
C VAL A 12 -3.39 17.07 -3.69
N GLU A 13 -4.68 16.97 -3.99
CA GLU A 13 -5.76 17.36 -3.08
C GLU A 13 -5.74 16.58 -1.76
N LEU A 14 -5.42 15.28 -1.83
CA LEU A 14 -5.29 14.43 -0.65
C LEU A 14 -3.94 14.60 0.07
N GLY A 15 -3.00 15.35 -0.50
CA GLY A 15 -1.67 15.58 0.08
C GLY A 15 -0.84 14.31 0.23
N LEU A 16 -1.04 13.32 -0.65
CA LEU A 16 -0.38 12.01 -0.57
C LEU A 16 0.87 11.96 -1.46
N ASN A 17 1.95 11.39 -0.93
CA ASN A 17 3.08 11.02 -1.79
C ASN A 17 2.71 9.83 -2.70
N SER A 18 3.55 9.53 -3.69
CA SER A 18 3.23 8.49 -4.68
C SER A 18 2.98 7.12 -4.05
N GLN A 19 3.78 6.70 -3.06
CA GLN A 19 3.58 5.41 -2.38
C GLN A 19 2.26 5.40 -1.60
N GLU A 20 1.97 6.46 -0.85
CA GLU A 20 0.71 6.60 -0.12
C GLU A 20 -0.51 6.58 -1.05
N TYR A 21 -0.40 7.22 -2.22
CA TYR A 21 -1.47 7.25 -3.20
C TYR A 21 -1.67 5.89 -3.88
N TYR A 22 -0.61 5.19 -4.27
CA TYR A 22 -0.75 3.83 -4.81
C TYR A 22 -1.31 2.86 -3.77
N LEU A 23 -0.89 2.97 -2.50
CA LEU A 23 -1.51 2.22 -1.42
C LEU A 23 -3.01 2.54 -1.29
N LEU A 24 -3.40 3.81 -1.37
CA LEU A 24 -4.80 4.21 -1.34
C LEU A 24 -5.60 3.53 -2.46
N LEU A 25 -5.10 3.59 -3.71
CA LEU A 25 -5.79 2.99 -4.85
C LEU A 25 -5.99 1.48 -4.69
N ILE A 26 -4.98 0.76 -4.17
CA ILE A 26 -5.10 -0.68 -3.89
C ILE A 26 -6.13 -0.92 -2.77
N LEU A 27 -6.09 -0.14 -1.68
CA LEU A 27 -7.06 -0.30 -0.60
C LEU A 27 -8.49 -0.03 -1.09
N GLU A 28 -8.73 1.05 -1.83
CA GLU A 28 -10.06 1.45 -2.33
C GLU A 28 -10.65 0.46 -3.33
N LYS A 29 -9.80 -0.21 -4.11
CA LYS A 29 -10.24 -1.26 -5.03
C LYS A 29 -10.82 -2.48 -4.28
N HIS A 30 -10.41 -2.71 -3.04
CA HIS A 30 -10.72 -3.96 -2.33
C HIS A 30 -11.50 -3.81 -1.03
N LEU A 31 -11.46 -2.63 -0.41
CA LEU A 31 -11.90 -2.37 0.94
C LEU A 31 -12.80 -1.12 0.97
N GLU A 32 -13.54 -0.95 2.06
CA GLU A 32 -14.41 0.19 2.30
C GLU A 32 -13.95 0.96 3.55
N GLY A 33 -14.21 2.27 3.60
CA GLY A 33 -13.94 3.13 4.76
C GLY A 33 -13.10 4.37 4.45
N ASP A 34 -12.61 5.03 5.51
CA ASP A 34 -11.66 6.15 5.40
C ASP A 34 -10.24 5.60 5.16
N LEU A 35 -9.94 5.32 3.89
CA LEU A 35 -8.71 4.63 3.48
C LEU A 35 -7.52 5.58 3.27
N VAL A 36 -7.75 6.90 3.27
CA VAL A 36 -6.70 7.92 3.11
C VAL A 36 -5.75 7.90 4.31
N ARG A 37 -6.30 7.89 5.53
CA ARG A 37 -5.48 7.77 6.75
C ARG A 37 -4.77 6.43 6.83
N ASP A 38 -5.44 5.39 6.35
CA ASP A 38 -4.94 4.03 6.36
C ASP A 38 -3.76 3.84 5.41
N SER A 39 -3.80 4.47 4.22
CA SER A 39 -2.67 4.44 3.29
C SER A 39 -1.45 5.14 3.85
N GLN A 40 -1.62 6.28 4.52
CA GLN A 40 -0.56 7.01 5.21
C GLN A 40 0.03 6.20 6.39
N GLU A 41 -0.83 5.60 7.22
CA GLU A 41 -0.41 4.78 8.35
C GLU A 41 0.42 3.57 7.88
N LEU A 42 -0.06 2.88 6.85
CA LEU A 42 0.64 1.73 6.28
C LEU A 42 1.97 2.15 5.65
N SER A 43 1.98 3.22 4.87
CA SER A 43 3.19 3.77 4.24
C SER A 43 4.27 4.05 5.28
N LYS A 44 3.94 4.72 6.39
CA LYS A 44 4.88 4.99 7.49
C LYS A 44 5.47 3.71 8.11
N LYS A 45 4.66 2.67 8.27
CA LYS A 45 5.14 1.37 8.81
C LYS A 45 6.06 0.64 7.85
N ILE A 46 5.84 0.79 6.54
CA ILE A 46 6.68 0.18 5.49
C ILE A 46 8.00 0.93 5.34
N VAL A 47 7.97 2.27 5.29
CA VAL A 47 9.18 3.10 5.16
C VAL A 47 10.17 2.83 6.30
N GLY A 48 9.69 2.60 7.53
CA GLY A 48 10.54 2.22 8.66
C GLY A 48 11.19 0.82 8.55
N LYS A 49 10.92 0.06 7.49
CA LYS A 49 11.39 -1.32 7.29
C LYS A 49 12.07 -1.54 5.93
N THR A 50 12.01 -0.54 5.06
CA THR A 50 12.57 -0.59 3.71
C THR A 50 13.83 0.27 3.66
N PHE A 51 14.74 -0.11 2.78
CA PHE A 51 16.01 0.56 2.49
C PHE A 51 16.39 0.14 1.08
N LYS A 52 17.31 0.85 0.43
CA LYS A 52 17.69 0.55 -0.95
C LYS A 52 18.04 -0.94 -1.16
N ASN A 53 17.40 -1.58 -2.14
CA ASN A 53 17.52 -2.98 -2.49
C ASN A 53 17.04 -3.96 -1.41
N TRP A 54 16.09 -3.57 -0.54
CA TRP A 54 15.57 -4.46 0.51
C TRP A 54 14.93 -5.74 -0.04
N THR A 55 14.42 -5.69 -1.28
CA THR A 55 13.81 -6.83 -1.99
C THR A 55 14.81 -7.97 -2.22
N LEU A 56 16.12 -7.68 -2.27
CA LEU A 56 17.18 -8.69 -2.37
C LEU A 56 17.47 -9.39 -1.04
N GLN A 57 16.92 -8.90 0.09
CA GLN A 57 17.11 -9.48 1.42
C GLN A 57 15.84 -10.23 1.87
N PRO A 58 15.82 -11.58 1.87
CA PRO A 58 14.63 -12.36 2.23
C PRO A 58 14.08 -12.05 3.63
N SER A 59 14.93 -11.65 4.57
CA SER A 59 14.53 -11.23 5.92
C SER A 59 13.76 -9.91 5.91
N ALA A 60 14.19 -8.94 5.10
CA ALA A 60 13.52 -7.67 4.92
C ALA A 60 12.17 -7.87 4.23
N VAL A 61 12.11 -8.68 3.17
CA VAL A 61 10.86 -9.06 2.50
C VAL A 61 9.86 -9.69 3.46
N LYS A 62 10.29 -10.65 4.28
CA LYS A 62 9.45 -11.24 5.33
C LYS A 62 9.00 -10.21 6.37
N SER A 63 9.83 -9.25 6.74
CA SER A 63 9.51 -8.19 7.70
C SER A 63 8.43 -7.24 7.17
N VAL A 64 8.58 -6.78 5.92
CA VAL A 64 7.59 -5.94 5.23
C VAL A 64 6.28 -6.72 5.07
N GLY A 65 6.33 -7.95 4.55
CA GLY A 65 5.13 -8.76 4.35
C GLY A 65 4.36 -9.04 5.65
N ARG A 66 5.06 -9.32 6.77
CA ARG A 66 4.39 -9.45 8.09
C ARG A 66 3.70 -8.15 8.52
N THR A 67 4.28 -7.01 8.19
CA THR A 67 3.73 -5.68 8.52
C THR A 67 2.45 -5.43 7.76
N VAL A 68 2.45 -5.68 6.44
CA VAL A 68 1.26 -5.57 5.59
C VAL A 68 0.18 -6.54 6.07
N ARG A 69 0.49 -7.83 6.27
CA ARG A 69 -0.49 -8.81 6.78
C ARG A 69 -1.09 -8.41 8.11
N LYS A 70 -0.27 -7.91 9.06
CA LYS A 70 -0.76 -7.48 10.38
C LYS A 70 -1.69 -6.28 10.24
N PHE A 71 -1.35 -5.32 9.38
CA PHE A 71 -2.17 -4.15 9.12
C PHE A 71 -3.54 -4.53 8.55
N LEU A 72 -3.58 -5.41 7.54
CA LEU A 72 -4.82 -5.83 6.89
C LEU A 72 -5.79 -6.60 7.81
N ARG A 73 -5.36 -7.02 9.01
CA ARG A 73 -6.25 -7.67 9.98
C ARG A 73 -7.34 -6.76 10.55
N LYS A 74 -7.21 -5.45 10.40
CA LYS A 74 -8.22 -4.50 10.85
C LYS A 74 -9.50 -4.48 10.01
N TYR A 75 -9.45 -5.04 8.79
CA TYR A 75 -10.59 -5.08 7.89
C TYR A 75 -11.35 -6.41 8.03
N ASP A 76 -12.67 -6.31 8.11
CA ASP A 76 -13.57 -7.46 8.14
C ASP A 76 -13.89 -7.92 6.72
N VAL A 77 -12.89 -8.54 6.08
CA VAL A 77 -12.99 -9.12 4.74
C VAL A 77 -12.54 -10.57 4.74
N SER A 78 -12.99 -11.32 3.73
CA SER A 78 -12.63 -12.73 3.55
C SER A 78 -11.11 -12.92 3.48
N GLY A 79 -10.66 -14.14 3.79
CA GLY A 79 -9.25 -14.51 3.70
C GLY A 79 -8.68 -14.29 2.29
N ASP A 80 -9.43 -14.68 1.26
CA ASP A 80 -9.03 -14.53 -0.13
C ASP A 80 -8.90 -13.08 -0.53
N ARG A 81 -9.90 -12.24 -0.19
CA ARG A 81 -9.86 -10.79 -0.46
C ARG A 81 -8.67 -10.13 0.22
N ARG A 82 -8.36 -10.56 1.44
CA ARG A 82 -7.20 -10.04 2.19
C ARG A 82 -5.87 -10.46 1.56
N ASN A 83 -5.81 -11.66 1.00
CA ASN A 83 -4.63 -12.15 0.27
C ASN A 83 -4.43 -11.37 -1.02
N GLU A 84 -5.48 -11.09 -1.79
CA GLU A 84 -5.42 -10.23 -2.99
C GLU A 84 -4.80 -8.86 -2.66
N VAL A 85 -5.31 -8.18 -1.64
CA VAL A 85 -4.79 -6.87 -1.21
C VAL A 85 -3.32 -6.97 -0.79
N TYR A 86 -2.97 -8.03 -0.06
CA TYR A 86 -1.60 -8.26 0.37
C TYR A 86 -0.67 -8.44 -0.84
N ASP A 87 -1.05 -9.27 -1.80
CA ASP A 87 -0.23 -9.57 -2.98
C ASP A 87 -0.04 -8.31 -3.85
N GLU A 88 -1.12 -7.54 -4.11
CA GLU A 88 -1.03 -6.29 -4.87
C GLU A 88 -0.12 -5.24 -4.19
N ILE A 89 -0.19 -5.11 -2.86
CA ILE A 89 0.70 -4.21 -2.11
C ILE A 89 2.15 -4.67 -2.24
N MET A 90 2.43 -5.96 -2.05
CA MET A 90 3.80 -6.47 -2.13
C MET A 90 4.39 -6.30 -3.53
N GLU A 91 3.62 -6.62 -4.59
CA GLU A 91 4.05 -6.41 -5.97
C GLU A 91 4.31 -4.93 -6.28
N MET A 92 3.46 -4.02 -5.81
CA MET A 92 3.64 -2.58 -6.02
C MET A 92 4.93 -2.08 -5.34
N LEU A 93 5.19 -2.52 -4.11
CA LEU A 93 6.41 -2.15 -3.38
C LEU A 93 7.67 -2.70 -4.05
N GLU A 94 7.63 -3.94 -4.55
CA GLU A 94 8.76 -4.56 -5.25
C GLU A 94 9.10 -3.86 -6.57
N ARG A 95 8.09 -3.36 -7.30
CA ARG A 95 8.26 -2.61 -8.55
C ARG A 95 8.73 -1.16 -8.34
N SER A 96 8.59 -0.64 -7.13
CA SER A 96 8.90 0.75 -6.79
C SER A 96 10.33 0.95 -6.25
N GLU A 97 11.11 -0.15 -6.12
CA GLU A 97 12.57 -0.13 -5.87
C GLU A 97 13.37 0.17 -7.13
#